data_AF-A0A7V4LYR4-F1
#
_entry.id   AF-A0A7V4LYR4-F1
#
_cell.length_a   1.000
_cell.length_b   1.000
_cell.length_c   1.000
_cell.angle_alpha   90.00
_cell.angle_beta   90.00
_cell.angle_gamma   90.00
#
_symmetry.space_group_name_H-M   'P 1'
#
loop_
_entity.id
_entity.type
_entity.pdbx_description
1 polymer ?
#
loop_
_entity_poly.entity_id
_entity_poly.type
_entity_poly.pdbx_seq_one_letter_code
_entity_poly.pdbx_strand_id
1 'polypeptide(L)'
;EEFRRQVASGRFIVRGTDRPKERPERPVPPSNLEERTLRITVSVGVSGSGGRDRNPAEVVAAADRALYRAKKDGRNCTRIAR
;
A
#
# COMPACT_ATOMS: atom_id res chain seq x y z
N GLU A 1 -4.19 11.97 3.03
CA GLU A 1 -5.06 11.74 1.85
C GLU A 1 -4.30 11.68 0.53
N GLU A 2 -3.30 12.55 0.29
CA GLU A 2 -2.55 12.55 -0.98
C GLU A 2 -1.88 11.21 -1.32
N PHE A 3 -1.21 10.60 -0.33
CA PHE A 3 -0.54 9.31 -0.49
C PHE A 3 -1.40 8.21 -1.13
N ARG A 4 -2.63 7.97 -0.63
CA ARG A 4 -3.49 6.91 -1.21
C ARG A 4 -3.92 7.22 -2.64
N ARG A 5 -4.03 8.50 -3.01
CA ARG A 5 -4.41 8.91 -4.37
C ARG A 5 -3.26 8.67 -5.34
N GLN A 6 -2.03 8.98 -4.93
CA GLN A 6 -0.83 8.69 -5.71
C GLN A 6 -0.69 7.18 -5.97
N VAL A 7 -0.95 6.34 -4.95
CA VAL A 7 -1.03 4.89 -5.13
C VAL A 7 -2.14 4.53 -6.11
N ALA A 8 -3.36 5.06 -5.94
CA ALA A 8 -4.49 4.73 -6.80
C ALA A 8 -4.32 5.14 -8.28
N SER A 9 -3.57 6.21 -8.55
CA SER A 9 -3.23 6.64 -9.92
C SER A 9 -2.03 5.89 -10.51
N GLY A 10 -1.32 5.11 -9.69
CA GLY A 10 -0.15 4.35 -10.12
C GLY A 10 -0.52 3.22 -11.09
N ARG A 11 0.37 2.97 -12.06
CA ARG A 11 0.25 1.84 -12.98
C ARG A 11 0.94 0.61 -12.38
N PHE A 12 0.14 -0.39 -12.02
CA PHE A 12 0.65 -1.67 -11.51
C PHE A 12 0.50 -2.76 -12.57
N ILE A 13 1.55 -3.52 -12.79
CA ILE A 13 1.58 -4.60 -13.78
C ILE A 13 1.93 -5.90 -13.05
N VAL A 14 1.13 -6.94 -13.26
CA VAL A 14 1.46 -8.29 -12.78
C VAL A 14 2.70 -8.78 -13.52
N ARG A 15 3.73 -9.18 -12.77
CA ARG A 15 4.96 -9.71 -13.35
C ARG A 15 4.72 -11.14 -13.88
N GLY A 16 5.36 -11.48 -14.99
CA GLY A 16 5.25 -12.80 -15.62
C GLY A 16 5.78 -13.93 -14.73
N THR A 17 5.26 -15.14 -14.94
CA THR A 17 5.66 -16.37 -14.24
C THR A 17 7.05 -16.87 -14.68
N ASP A 18 7.47 -16.48 -15.87
CA ASP A 18 8.76 -16.74 -16.51
C ASP A 18 9.88 -15.82 -15.99
N ARG A 19 9.59 -14.97 -14.99
CA ARG A 19 10.57 -14.02 -14.46
C ARG A 19 11.78 -14.75 -13.85
N PRO A 20 13.01 -14.43 -14.31
CA PRO A 20 14.22 -14.97 -13.70
C PRO A 20 14.31 -14.66 -12.21
N LYS A 21 14.71 -15.65 -11.40
CA LYS A 21 14.92 -15.52 -9.96
C LYS A 21 16.06 -14.55 -9.63
N GLU A 22 17.12 -14.61 -10.43
CA GLU A 22 18.29 -13.74 -10.34
C GLU A 22 18.34 -12.82 -11.56
N ARG A 23 18.94 -11.64 -11.38
CA ARG A 23 19.05 -10.67 -12.48
C ARG A 23 20.05 -11.23 -13.50
N PRO A 24 19.63 -11.49 -14.75
CA PRO A 24 20.55 -11.92 -15.79
C PRO A 24 21.49 -10.76 -16.18
N GLU A 25 22.70 -11.08 -16.63
CA GLU A 25 23.66 -10.09 -17.14
C GLU A 25 23.09 -9.28 -18.31
N ARG A 26 22.24 -9.91 -19.12
CA ARG A 26 21.53 -9.30 -20.23
C ARG A 26 20.02 -9.39 -20.00
N PRO A 27 19.41 -8.36 -19.40
CA PRO A 27 17.96 -8.31 -19.25
C PRO A 27 17.28 -8.28 -20.61
N VAL A 28 16.38 -9.23 -20.83
CA VAL A 28 15.46 -9.20 -21.98
C VAL A 28 14.13 -8.57 -21.55
N PRO A 29 13.52 -7.71 -22.38
CA PRO A 29 12.17 -7.25 -22.14
C PRO A 29 11.20 -8.45 -22.19
N PRO A 30 10.13 -8.43 -21.38
CA PRO A 30 9.18 -9.53 -21.35
C PRO A 30 8.55 -9.75 -22.73
N SER A 31 8.45 -11.02 -23.14
CA SER A 31 7.95 -11.43 -24.47
C SER A 31 6.44 -11.30 -24.60
N ASN A 32 5.70 -11.32 -23.48
CA ASN A 32 4.26 -11.11 -23.42
C ASN A 32 3.91 -9.88 -22.57
N LEU A 33 3.91 -8.73 -23.24
CA LEU A 33 3.33 -7.47 -22.77
C LEU A 33 1.79 -7.44 -22.89
N GLU A 34 1.11 -8.59 -22.81
CA GLU A 34 -0.31 -8.58 -22.41
C GLU A 34 -0.36 -8.17 -20.93
N GLU A 35 -0.13 -6.88 -20.72
CA GLU A 35 -0.01 -6.21 -19.44
C GLU A 35 -1.33 -6.35 -18.71
N ARG A 36 -1.41 -7.34 -17.81
CA ARG A 36 -2.42 -7.37 -16.77
C ARG A 36 -2.19 -6.20 -15.83
N THR A 37 -2.63 -5.04 -16.27
CA THR A 37 -2.60 -3.80 -15.51
C THR A 37 -3.69 -3.90 -14.44
N LEU A 38 -3.31 -3.66 -13.19
CA LEU A 38 -4.22 -3.71 -12.05
C LEU A 38 -4.49 -2.30 -11.54
N ARG A 39 -5.76 -2.05 -11.21
CA ARG A 39 -6.11 -0.91 -10.35
C ARG A 39 -5.96 -1.36 -8.90
N ILE A 40 -4.96 -0.81 -8.22
CA ILE A 40 -4.69 -1.09 -6.81
C ILE A 40 -5.03 0.15 -5.99
N THR A 41 -5.67 -0.06 -4.84
CA THR A 41 -5.92 1.01 -3.87
C THR A 41 -5.43 0.57 -2.50
N VAL A 42 -5.19 1.53 -1.62
CA VAL A 42 -4.80 1.28 -0.23
C VAL A 42 -5.77 1.96 0.73
N SER A 43 -6.06 1.27 1.83
CA SER A 43 -6.70 1.87 3.01
C SER A 43 -5.59 2.26 3.99
N VAL A 44 -5.73 3.38 4.68
CA VAL A 44 -4.64 3.94 5.50
C VAL A 44 -5.17 4.26 6.90
N GLY A 45 -4.45 3.81 7.93
CA GLY A 45 -4.65 4.24 9.31
C GLY A 45 -3.51 5.16 9.74
N VAL A 46 -3.84 6.26 10.40
CA VAL A 46 -2.86 7.24 10.88
C VAL A 46 -3.04 7.44 12.38
N SER A 47 -1.93 7.46 13.12
CA SER A 47 -1.90 7.87 14.52
C SER A 47 -0.67 8.71 14.80
N GLY A 48 -0.78 9.64 15.73
CA GLY A 48 0.35 10.37 16.33
C GLY A 48 0.62 9.89 17.75
N SER A 49 1.77 10.30 18.29
CA SER A 49 2.11 10.10 19.71
C SER A 49 1.21 10.88 20.67
N GLY A 50 0.46 11.88 20.18
CA GLY A 50 -0.54 12.61 20.97
C GLY A 50 0.02 13.15 22.29
N GLY A 51 0.77 14.26 22.24
CA GLY A 51 1.45 14.78 23.42
C GLY A 51 2.63 13.89 23.87
N ARG A 52 3.02 14.00 25.14
CA ARG A 52 4.28 13.42 25.66
C ARG A 52 4.21 11.93 26.01
N ASP A 53 3.05 11.28 25.99
CA ASP A 53 2.87 10.05 26.78
C ASP A 53 2.43 8.78 26.04
N ARG A 54 2.37 8.74 24.70
CA ARG A 54 2.18 7.44 24.01
C ARG A 54 3.52 6.80 23.71
N ASN A 55 3.72 5.58 24.21
CA ASN A 55 4.83 4.75 23.77
C ASN A 55 4.65 4.35 22.29
N PRO A 56 5.74 4.00 21.57
CA PRO A 56 5.65 3.67 20.15
C PRO A 56 4.70 2.51 19.81
N ALA A 57 4.59 1.51 20.69
CA ALA A 57 3.72 0.36 20.47
C ALA A 57 2.24 0.77 20.46
N GLU A 58 1.84 1.68 21.36
CA GLU A 58 0.49 2.23 21.40
C GLU A 58 0.15 3.06 20.15
N VAL A 59 1.12 3.81 19.62
CA VAL A 59 0.94 4.57 18.38
C VAL A 59 0.68 3.63 17.20
N VAL A 60 1.46 2.55 17.08
CA VAL A 60 1.26 1.53 16.03
C VAL A 60 -0.10 0.85 16.19
N ALA A 61 -0.46 0.45 17.41
CA ALA A 61 -1.75 -0.18 17.69
C ALA A 61 -2.94 0.75 17.38
N ALA A 62 -2.81 2.04 17.67
CA ALA A 62 -3.80 3.04 17.33
C ALA A 62 -3.93 3.25 15.81
N ALA A 63 -2.81 3.31 15.09
CA ALA A 63 -2.80 3.39 13.63
C ALA A 63 -3.43 2.14 13.00
N ASP A 64 -3.16 0.95 13.52
CA ASP A 64 -3.76 -0.30 13.04
C ASP A 64 -5.28 -0.32 13.26
N ARG A 65 -5.77 0.07 14.44
CA ARG A 65 -7.21 0.22 14.69
C ARG A 65 -7.87 1.17 13.69
N ALA A 66 -7.23 2.30 13.39
CA ALA A 66 -7.72 3.24 12.38
C ALA A 66 -7.71 2.62 10.97
N LEU A 67 -6.67 1.87 10.59
CA LEU A 67 -6.59 1.14 9.33
C LEU A 67 -7.74 0.14 9.19
N TYR A 68 -8.03 -0.62 10.24
CA TYR A 68 -9.15 -1.57 10.23
C TYR A 68 -10.50 -0.88 10.10
N ARG A 69 -10.70 0.29 10.72
CA ARG A 69 -11.89 1.12 10.48
C ARG A 69 -11.98 1.54 9.01
N ALA A 70 -10.88 2.02 8.41
CA ALA A 70 -10.85 2.38 6.99
C ALA A 70 -11.25 1.20 6.08
N LYS A 71 -10.81 -0.03 6.41
CA LYS A 71 -11.21 -1.25 5.67
C LYS A 71 -12.70 -1.57 5.81
N LYS A 72 -13.28 -1.39 7.00
CA LYS A 72 -14.71 -1.61 7.26
C LYS A 72 -15.59 -0.56 6.59
N ASP A 73 -15.13 0.67 6.50
CA ASP A 73 -15.86 1.80 5.90
C ASP A 73 -15.83 1.82 4.35
N GLY A 74 -15.63 0.66 3.71
CA GLY A 74 -15.62 0.54 2.25
C GLY A 74 -14.24 0.64 1.59
N ARG A 75 -13.14 0.65 2.37
CA ARG A 75 -11.74 0.71 1.87
C ARG A 75 -11.44 2.03 1.13
N ASN A 76 -10.26 2.11 0.50
CA ASN A 76 -9.78 3.27 -0.28
C ASN A 76 -9.98 4.63 0.42
N CYS A 77 -9.76 4.67 1.74
CA CYS A 77 -9.88 5.88 2.52
C CYS A 77 -8.81 5.92 3.63
N THR A 78 -8.58 7.11 4.17
CA THR A 78 -7.77 7.27 5.37
C THR A 78 -8.67 7.43 6.59
N ARG A 79 -8.26 6.85 7.72
CA ARG A 79 -8.82 7.12 9.04
C ARG A 79 -7.71 7.51 9.99
N ILE A 80 -8.02 8.49 10.83
CA ILE A 80 -7.12 8.98 11.86
C ILE A 80 -7.60 8.41 13.19
N ALA A 81 -6.69 7.82 13.96
CA ALA A 81 -6.93 7.44 15.33
C ALA A 81 -7.16 8.73 16.15
N ARG A 82 -8.38 8.90 16.66
CA ARG A 82 -8.68 9.90 17.67
C ARG A 82 -8.09 9.44 19.00
#